data_AF-A0AAD8KIR2-F1
#
_entry.id   AF-A0AAD8KIR2-F1
#
_cell.length_a   1.000
_cell.length_b   1.000
_cell.length_c   1.000
_cell.angle_alpha   90.00
_cell.angle_beta   90.00
_cell.angle_gamma   90.00
#
_symmetry.space_group_name_H-M   'P 1'
#
loop_
_entity.id
_entity.type
_entity.pdbx_description
1 polymer ?
#
loop_
_entity_poly.entity_id
_entity_poly.type
_entity_poly.pdbx_seq_one_letter_code
_entity_poly.pdbx_strand_id
1 'polypeptide(L)'
;MDPACVSTNALSNKSDVFSFGVLLFEVLFGREASSIKNSDNWYFARLAQSHYEEGKLDDLIHPDLRQQMNVESLNVFAEIAYYCLKAQRSQRPDINQVLPELEKALELQHKYVIL
;
A
#
# COMPACT_ATOMS: atom_id res chain seq x y z
N MET A 1 2.05 0.89 13.26
CA MET A 1 2.44 2.18 13.87
C MET A 1 3.49 2.85 12.98
N ASP A 2 3.33 4.14 12.65
CA ASP A 2 4.37 4.92 11.93
C ASP A 2 5.67 4.95 12.76
N PRO A 3 6.81 4.46 12.23
CA PRO A 3 8.08 4.49 12.95
C PRO A 3 8.48 5.91 13.39
N ALA A 4 8.11 6.94 12.63
CA ALA A 4 8.40 8.32 12.98
C ALA A 4 7.59 8.81 14.20
N CYS A 5 6.48 8.15 14.54
CA CYS A 5 5.69 8.49 15.73
C CYS A 5 6.37 8.01 17.03
N VAL A 6 7.10 6.90 16.97
CA VAL A 6 7.81 6.32 18.13
C VAL A 6 8.94 7.26 18.60
N SER A 7 9.51 8.05 17.69
CA SER A 7 10.60 8.99 18.00
C SER A 7 10.18 10.39 18.44
N THR A 8 8.95 10.86 18.12
CA THR A 8 8.61 12.29 18.28
C THR A 8 7.31 12.59 19.04
N ASN A 9 6.52 11.58 19.47
CA ASN A 9 5.19 11.77 20.08
C ASN A 9 4.22 12.66 19.27
N ALA A 10 4.48 12.85 17.97
CA ALA A 10 3.74 13.75 17.11
C ALA A 10 2.81 12.96 16.19
N LEU A 11 1.58 12.75 16.67
CA LEU A 11 0.44 12.37 15.84
C LEU A 11 0.26 13.42 14.75
N SER A 12 0.17 12.98 13.50
CA SER A 12 -0.01 13.85 12.34
C SER A 12 -0.81 13.11 11.28
N ASN A 13 -1.52 13.85 10.42
CA ASN A 13 -2.22 13.31 9.27
C ASN A 13 -1.30 12.42 8.40
N LYS A 14 0.01 12.71 8.37
CA LYS A 14 1.01 11.89 7.66
C LYS A 14 1.28 10.53 8.31
N SER A 15 1.07 10.39 9.62
CA SER A 15 1.17 9.11 10.33
C SER A 15 -0.05 8.24 10.05
N ASP A 16 -1.22 8.87 9.91
CA ASP A 16 -2.44 8.19 9.47
C ASP A 16 -2.30 7.72 8.01
N VAL A 17 -1.74 8.56 7.13
CA VAL A 17 -1.42 8.17 5.74
C VAL A 17 -0.46 6.97 5.70
N PHE A 18 0.56 6.91 6.57
CA PHE A 18 1.44 5.74 6.64
C PHE A 18 0.68 4.48 7.05
N SER A 19 -0.14 4.57 8.10
CA SER A 19 -0.94 3.43 8.57
C SER A 19 -1.95 2.99 7.51
N PHE A 20 -2.50 3.92 6.75
CA PHE A 20 -3.36 3.63 5.61
C PHE A 20 -2.58 2.94 4.48
N GLY A 21 -1.34 3.36 4.19
CA GLY A 21 -0.45 2.66 3.26
C GLY A 21 -0.21 1.20 3.65
N VAL A 22 -0.01 0.92 4.95
CA VAL A 22 0.09 -0.46 5.45
C VAL A 22 -1.20 -1.22 5.16
N LEU A 23 -2.35 -0.65 5.49
CA LEU A 23 -3.67 -1.25 5.24
C LEU A 23 -3.89 -1.55 3.75
N LEU A 24 -3.50 -0.64 2.84
CA LEU A 24 -3.63 -0.86 1.40
C LEU A 24 -2.83 -2.08 0.94
N PHE A 25 -1.62 -2.28 1.47
CA PHE A 25 -0.83 -3.48 1.16
C PHE A 25 -1.37 -4.76 1.84
N GLU A 26 -1.98 -4.66 3.03
CA GLU A 26 -2.69 -5.79 3.66
C GLU A 26 -3.84 -6.26 2.78
N VAL A 27 -4.63 -5.32 2.25
CA VAL A 27 -5.72 -5.58 1.29
C VAL A 27 -5.17 -6.20 0.00
N LEU A 28 -4.10 -5.62 -0.54
CA LEU A 28 -3.50 -6.10 -1.79
C LEU A 28 -2.98 -7.55 -1.67
N PHE A 29 -2.33 -7.88 -0.56
CA PHE A 29 -1.76 -9.21 -0.35
C PHE A 29 -2.78 -10.22 0.19
N GLY A 30 -3.96 -9.76 0.62
CA GLY A 30 -4.99 -10.61 1.24
C GLY A 30 -4.55 -11.19 2.59
N ARG A 31 -3.69 -10.49 3.33
CA ARG A 31 -3.17 -10.93 4.64
C ARG A 31 -2.83 -9.77 5.55
N GLU A 32 -3.00 -9.99 6.85
CA GLU A 32 -2.61 -9.02 7.88
C GLU A 32 -1.10 -8.87 7.97
N ALA A 33 -0.61 -7.66 8.23
CA ALA A 33 0.81 -7.39 8.46
C ALA A 33 1.34 -8.14 9.69
N SER A 34 0.48 -8.36 10.68
CA SER A 34 0.73 -9.14 11.91
C SER A 34 1.06 -10.61 11.65
N SER A 35 0.67 -11.15 10.48
CA SER A 35 0.85 -12.57 10.14
C SER A 35 2.31 -12.95 9.87
N ILE A 36 3.18 -11.97 9.62
CA ILE A 36 4.61 -12.19 9.47
C ILE A 36 5.23 -12.32 10.88
N LYS A 37 5.45 -13.57 11.30
CA LYS A 37 6.01 -13.93 12.62
C LYS A 37 7.31 -13.15 12.92
N ASN A 38 7.40 -12.63 14.15
CA ASN A 38 8.54 -11.85 14.67
C ASN A 38 8.85 -10.55 13.93
N SER A 39 7.88 -10.01 13.18
CA SER A 39 8.07 -8.79 12.41
C SER A 39 7.07 -7.72 12.88
N ASP A 40 7.53 -6.49 13.03
CA ASP A 40 6.67 -5.34 13.27
C ASP A 40 6.08 -4.83 11.93
N ASN A 41 5.09 -3.94 11.99
CA ASN A 41 4.51 -3.32 10.78
C ASN A 41 5.59 -2.63 9.90
N TRP A 42 6.75 -2.32 10.47
CA TRP A 42 7.88 -1.74 9.74
C TRP A 42 8.53 -2.77 8.80
N TYR A 43 8.73 -4.00 9.24
CA TYR A 43 9.19 -5.08 8.35
C TYR A 43 8.21 -5.30 7.19
N PHE A 44 6.90 -5.36 7.46
CA PHE A 44 5.89 -5.52 6.41
C PHE A 44 5.94 -4.36 5.39
N ALA A 45 5.98 -3.11 5.87
CA ALA A 45 6.09 -1.94 5.01
C ALA A 45 7.36 -1.97 4.14
N ARG A 46 8.50 -2.35 4.72
CA ARG A 46 9.78 -2.46 4.00
C ARG A 46 9.76 -3.59 2.97
N LEU A 47 9.14 -4.72 3.30
CA LEU A 47 8.97 -5.85 2.39
C LEU A 47 8.13 -5.43 1.18
N ALA A 48 6.99 -4.77 1.42
CA ALA A 48 6.11 -4.25 0.37
C ALA A 48 6.83 -3.23 -0.53
N GLN A 49 7.58 -2.29 0.06
CA GLN A 49 8.37 -1.31 -0.68
C GLN A 49 9.45 -1.96 -1.55
N SER A 50 10.21 -2.93 -1.04
CA SER A 50 11.23 -3.65 -1.81
C SER A 50 10.62 -4.37 -3.00
N HIS A 51 9.50 -5.08 -2.80
CA HIS A 51 8.84 -5.82 -3.89
C HIS A 51 8.21 -4.87 -4.92
N TYR A 52 7.70 -3.71 -4.50
CA TYR A 52 7.27 -2.67 -5.44
C TYR A 52 8.44 -2.16 -6.29
N GLU A 53 9.54 -1.78 -5.66
CA GLU A 53 10.74 -1.24 -6.33
C GLU A 53 11.39 -2.25 -7.28
N GLU A 54 11.34 -3.54 -6.93
CA GLU A 54 11.87 -4.64 -7.76
C GLU A 54 10.88 -5.14 -8.84
N GLY A 55 9.64 -4.64 -8.85
CA GLY A 55 8.60 -5.13 -9.77
C GLY A 55 8.13 -6.56 -9.48
N LYS A 56 8.17 -6.97 -8.21
CA LYS A 56 7.91 -8.33 -7.71
C LYS A 56 6.69 -8.44 -6.78
N LEU A 57 5.75 -7.50 -6.86
CA LEU A 57 4.55 -7.58 -6.01
C LEU A 57 3.75 -8.87 -6.20
N ASP A 58 3.79 -9.45 -7.40
CA ASP A 58 3.13 -10.72 -7.72
C ASP A 58 3.60 -11.87 -6.82
N ASP A 59 4.83 -11.82 -6.27
CA ASP A 59 5.36 -12.82 -5.32
C ASP A 59 4.62 -12.78 -3.97
N LEU A 60 3.98 -11.65 -3.65
CA LEU A 60 3.29 -11.40 -2.38
C LEU A 60 1.76 -11.39 -2.51
N ILE A 61 1.21 -11.29 -3.72
CA ILE A 61 -0.25 -11.29 -3.93
C ILE A 61 -0.73 -12.74 -3.99
N HIS A 62 -1.84 -13.06 -3.31
CA HIS A 62 -2.43 -14.39 -3.40
C HIS A 62 -2.79 -14.70 -4.88
N PRO A 63 -2.41 -15.87 -5.44
CA PRO A 63 -2.62 -16.16 -6.86
C PRO A 63 -4.06 -15.99 -7.33
N ASP A 64 -5.03 -16.41 -6.51
CA ASP A 64 -6.45 -16.27 -6.83
C ASP A 64 -6.92 -14.81 -6.89
N LEU A 65 -6.34 -13.93 -6.07
CA LEU A 65 -6.60 -12.50 -6.14
C LEU A 65 -5.95 -11.90 -7.39
N ARG A 66 -4.69 -12.29 -7.65
CA ARG A 66 -3.91 -11.74 -8.77
C ARG A 66 -4.55 -12.00 -10.13
N GLN A 67 -5.19 -13.15 -10.31
CA GLN A 67 -5.90 -13.52 -11.54
C GLN A 67 -7.12 -12.62 -11.83
N GLN A 68 -7.66 -11.96 -10.82
CA GLN A 68 -8.85 -11.10 -10.93
C GLN A 68 -8.48 -9.62 -11.11
N MET A 69 -7.20 -9.26 -11.02
CA MET A 69 -6.72 -7.88 -11.03
C MET A 69 -6.37 -7.41 -12.44
N ASN A 70 -6.93 -6.27 -12.84
CA ASN A 70 -6.45 -5.52 -13.99
C ASN A 70 -5.05 -4.95 -13.70
N VAL A 71 -4.11 -5.10 -14.63
CA VAL A 71 -2.71 -4.69 -14.44
C VAL A 71 -2.57 -3.18 -14.27
N GLU A 72 -3.33 -2.37 -15.02
CA GLU A 72 -3.27 -0.91 -14.89
C GLU A 72 -3.86 -0.44 -13.55
N SER A 73 -4.98 -1.03 -13.13
CA SER A 73 -5.57 -0.81 -11.81
C SER A 73 -4.58 -1.14 -10.69
N LEU A 74 -3.94 -2.31 -10.77
CA LEU A 74 -2.93 -2.77 -9.82
C LEU A 74 -1.76 -1.78 -9.73
N ASN A 75 -1.26 -1.31 -10.87
CA ASN A 75 -0.14 -0.37 -10.90
C ASN A 75 -0.48 0.96 -10.21
N VAL A 76 -1.65 1.55 -10.50
CA VAL A 76 -2.09 2.80 -9.86
C VAL A 76 -2.29 2.60 -8.35
N PHE A 77 -2.95 1.51 -7.96
CA PHE A 77 -3.17 1.17 -6.55
C PHE A 77 -1.85 0.98 -5.79
N ALA A 78 -0.93 0.20 -6.35
CA ALA A 78 0.35 -0.11 -5.71
C ALA A 78 1.24 1.13 -5.61
N GLU A 79 1.25 2.00 -6.62
CA GLU A 79 2.02 3.24 -6.62
C GLU A 79 1.58 4.17 -5.49
N ILE A 80 0.27 4.44 -5.35
CA ILE A 80 -0.22 5.34 -4.30
C ILE A 80 0.00 4.74 -2.90
N ALA A 81 -0.17 3.42 -2.74
CA ALA A 81 0.15 2.72 -1.50
C ALA A 81 1.64 2.81 -1.15
N TYR A 82 2.52 2.67 -2.15
CA TYR A 82 3.98 2.80 -1.98
C TYR A 82 4.38 4.20 -1.48
N TYR A 83 3.80 5.26 -2.05
CA TYR A 83 4.08 6.63 -1.62
C TYR A 83 3.58 6.92 -0.20
N CYS A 84 2.44 6.34 0.22
CA CYS A 84 1.96 6.40 1.60
C CYS A 84 2.99 5.87 2.61
N LEU A 85 3.80 4.87 2.23
CA LEU A 85 4.81 4.24 3.07
C LEU A 85 6.16 4.95 3.10
N LYS A 86 6.35 6.07 2.40
CA LYS A 86 7.66 6.76 2.37
C LYS A 86 8.15 7.11 3.78
N ALA A 87 9.42 6.83 4.05
CA ALA A 87 10.04 7.11 5.34
C ALA A 87 9.97 8.60 5.69
N GLN A 88 10.26 9.47 4.71
CA GLN A 88 10.16 10.91 4.88
C GLN A 88 8.69 11.36 4.81
N ARG A 89 8.18 11.94 5.90
CA ARG A 89 6.77 12.42 6.00
C ARG A 89 6.38 13.41 4.89
N SER A 90 7.31 14.22 4.41
CA SER A 90 7.07 15.19 3.32
C SER A 90 6.94 14.55 1.94
N GLN A 91 7.38 13.30 1.77
CA GLN A 91 7.21 12.54 0.53
C GLN A 91 5.90 11.74 0.52
N ARG A 92 5.22 11.62 1.67
CA ARG A 92 3.93 10.96 1.74
C ARG A 92 2.87 11.89 1.15
N PRO A 93 1.92 11.37 0.36
CA PRO A 93 0.83 12.17 -0.19
C PRO A 93 -0.07 12.71 0.94
N ASP A 94 -0.86 13.73 0.64
CA ASP A 94 -2.02 14.09 1.44
C ASP A 94 -3.19 13.17 1.10
N ILE A 95 -4.12 12.96 2.04
CA ILE A 95 -5.26 12.06 1.82
C ILE A 95 -6.11 12.49 0.61
N ASN A 96 -6.16 13.79 0.32
CA ASN A 96 -6.84 14.36 -0.84
C ASN A 96 -6.16 14.02 -2.18
N GLN A 97 -4.91 13.58 -2.16
CA GLN A 97 -4.18 13.05 -3.32
C GLN A 97 -4.31 11.52 -3.40
N VAL A 98 -4.51 10.84 -2.27
CA VAL A 98 -4.70 9.38 -2.23
C VAL A 98 -6.04 8.96 -2.81
N LEU A 99 -7.12 9.63 -2.40
CA LEU A 99 -8.48 9.31 -2.84
C LEU A 99 -8.64 9.25 -4.37
N PRO A 100 -8.25 10.27 -5.16
CA PRO A 100 -8.45 10.25 -6.61
C PRO A 100 -7.67 9.15 -7.33
N GLU A 101 -6.48 8.77 -6.84
CA GLU A 101 -5.75 7.63 -7.43
C GLU A 101 -6.43 6.29 -7.12
N LEU A 102 -7.04 6.13 -5.94
CA LEU A 102 -7.84 4.95 -5.62
C LEU A 102 -9.13 4.89 -6.45
N GLU A 103 -9.80 6.02 -6.68
CA GLU A 103 -10.97 6.10 -7.58
C GLU A 103 -10.59 5.71 -9.01
N LYS A 104 -9.47 6.22 -9.51
CA LYS A 104 -8.92 5.85 -10.82
C LYS A 104 -8.58 4.37 -10.91
N ALA A 105 -7.94 3.79 -9.89
CA ALA A 105 -7.67 2.36 -9.85
C ALA A 105 -8.98 1.54 -9.91
N LEU A 106 -10.01 1.97 -9.19
CA LEU A 106 -11.34 1.33 -9.21
C LEU A 106 -11.99 1.40 -10.60
N GLU A 107 -11.93 2.55 -11.26
CA GLU A 107 -12.46 2.71 -12.62
C GLU A 107 -11.77 1.79 -13.63
N LEU A 108 -10.44 1.64 -13.54
CA LEU A 108 -9.67 0.72 -14.37
C LEU A 108 -10.08 -0.74 -14.12
N GLN A 109 -10.31 -1.11 -12.86
CA GLN A 109 -10.77 -2.45 -12.51
C GLN A 109 -12.18 -2.74 -13.04
N HIS A 110 -13.12 -1.80 -12.92
CA HIS A 110 -14.49 -1.98 -13.42
C HIS A 110 -14.56 -2.15 -14.94
N LYS A 111 -13.70 -1.43 -15.69
CA LYS A 111 -13.62 -1.60 -17.15
C LYS A 111 -13.13 -3.00 -17.56
N TYR A 112 -12.32 -3.64 -16.73
CA TYR A 112 -11.84 -5.01 -16.96
C TYR A 112 -12.89 -6.08 -16.69
N VAL A 113 -13.68 -5.94 -15.61
CA VAL A 113 -14.70 -6.94 -15.21
C VAL A 113 -15.91 -6.98 -16.17
N ILE A 114 -16.09 -5.95 -17.01
CA ILE A 114 -17.18 -5.84 -17.99
C ILE A 114 -16.78 -6.43 -19.36
N LEU A 115 -15.56 -6.95 -19.52
CA LEU A 115 -15.07 -7.65 -20.73
C LEU A 115 -14.98 -9.16 -20.49
#